data_AF-A0A527Z2Z8-F1
#
_entry.id   AF-A0A527Z2Z8-F1
#
_cell.length_a   1.000
_cell.length_b   1.000
_cell.length_c   1.000
_cell.angle_alpha   90.00
_cell.angle_beta   90.00
_cell.angle_gamma   90.00
#
_symmetry.space_group_name_H-M   'P 1'
#
loop_
_entity.id
_entity.type
_entity.pdbx_description
1 polymer ?
#
loop_
_entity_poly.entity_id
_entity_poly.type
_entity_poly.pdbx_seq_one_letter_code
_entity_poly.pdbx_strand_id
1 'polypeptide(L)'
;VFEKFGKAARGKSCPAIDGILEEGSEILEDYDGAPALDAGLVAAAQAVEHYEIARYGTLVAWAEQMGKADVAALLKETLKEEVATD
;
A
#
# COMPACT_ATOMS: atom_id res chain seq x y z
N VAL A 1 -10.17 11.81 -2.41
CA VAL A 1 -10.12 11.42 -3.84
C VAL A 1 -11.50 11.06 -4.42
N PHE A 2 -12.22 10.05 -3.91
CA PHE A 2 -13.51 9.60 -4.49
C PHE A 2 -14.55 10.69 -4.71
N GLU A 3 -14.71 11.62 -3.75
CA GLU A 3 -15.61 12.78 -3.88
C GLU A 3 -15.26 13.67 -5.09
N LYS A 4 -13.97 13.86 -5.39
CA LYS A 4 -13.50 14.61 -6.58
C LYS A 4 -13.85 13.93 -7.91
N PHE A 5 -14.25 12.65 -7.86
CA PHE A 5 -14.80 11.90 -8.99
C PHE A 5 -16.34 11.77 -8.95
N GLY A 6 -17.01 12.40 -7.98
CA GLY A 6 -18.46 12.25 -7.78
C GLY A 6 -18.87 10.80 -7.45
N LYS A 7 -17.98 10.04 -6.80
CA LYS A 7 -18.22 8.64 -6.42
C LYS A 7 -18.14 8.50 -4.90
N ALA A 8 -18.95 7.60 -4.34
CA ALA A 8 -18.75 7.13 -2.99
C ALA A 8 -17.58 6.13 -2.94
N ALA A 9 -16.77 6.20 -1.89
CA ALA A 9 -15.79 5.15 -1.62
C ALA A 9 -16.51 3.82 -1.35
N ARG A 10 -15.98 2.72 -1.90
CA ARG A 10 -16.50 1.38 -1.68
C ARG A 10 -15.35 0.45 -1.40
N GLY A 11 -15.51 -0.40 -0.39
CA GLY A 11 -14.58 -1.50 -0.14
C GLY A 11 -14.54 -2.45 -1.33
N LYS A 12 -13.34 -2.88 -1.69
CA LYS A 12 -13.11 -3.94 -2.66
C LYS A 12 -12.00 -4.82 -2.09
N SER A 13 -12.28 -6.11 -1.93
CA SER A 13 -11.25 -7.08 -1.55
C SER A 13 -10.13 -7.07 -2.58
N CYS A 14 -8.90 -7.12 -2.10
CA CYS A 14 -7.71 -7.03 -2.92
C CYS A 14 -6.84 -8.27 -2.64
N PRO A 15 -6.95 -9.34 -3.46
CA PRO A 15 -6.25 -10.60 -3.19
C PRO A 15 -4.73 -10.46 -3.05
N ALA A 16 -4.14 -9.43 -3.68
CA ALA A 16 -2.71 -9.18 -3.56
C ALA A 16 -2.30 -8.70 -2.16
N ILE A 17 -3.04 -7.76 -1.55
CA ILE A 17 -2.71 -7.30 -0.19
C ILE A 17 -3.12 -8.35 0.85
N ASP A 18 -4.24 -9.06 0.61
CA ASP A 18 -4.67 -10.16 1.47
C ASP A 18 -3.57 -11.23 1.58
N GLY A 19 -2.92 -11.58 0.45
CA GLY A 19 -1.82 -12.54 0.44
C GLY A 19 -0.53 -12.04 1.13
N ILE A 20 -0.19 -10.75 1.01
CA ILE A 20 0.98 -10.19 1.72
C ILE A 20 0.74 -10.18 3.24
N LEU A 21 -0.49 -9.90 3.67
CA LEU A 21 -0.87 -9.96 5.08
C LEU A 21 -0.88 -11.40 5.63
N GLU A 22 -1.26 -12.38 4.80
CA GLU A 22 -1.18 -13.80 5.12
C GLU A 22 0.28 -14.22 5.34
N GLU A 23 1.21 -13.81 4.47
CA GLU A 23 2.66 -14.06 4.64
C GLU A 23 3.18 -13.49 5.98
N GLY A 24 2.82 -12.25 6.33
CA GLY A 24 3.19 -11.67 7.63
C GLY A 24 2.61 -12.41 8.83
N SER A 25 1.40 -12.99 8.67
CA SER A 25 0.77 -13.80 9.72
C SER A 25 1.46 -15.16 9.88
N GLU A 26 1.84 -15.81 8.78
CA GLU A 26 2.62 -17.05 8.79
C GLU A 26 3.99 -16.84 9.47
N ILE A 27 4.67 -15.73 9.18
CA ILE A 27 5.92 -15.37 9.85
C ILE A 27 5.73 -15.23 11.36
N LEU A 28 4.65 -14.59 11.81
CA LEU A 28 4.35 -14.41 13.22
C LEU A 28 4.16 -15.75 13.93
N GLU A 29 3.49 -16.70 13.28
CA GLU A 29 3.23 -18.03 13.84
C GLU A 29 4.47 -18.94 13.81
N ASP A 30 5.19 -18.99 12.69
CA ASP A 30 6.31 -19.92 12.46
C ASP A 30 7.59 -19.53 13.22
N TYR A 31 7.78 -18.23 13.48
CA TYR A 31 8.99 -17.69 14.11
C TYR A 31 8.77 -17.19 15.53
N ASP A 32 7.66 -17.55 16.19
CA ASP A 32 7.40 -17.12 17.57
C ASP A 32 8.56 -17.46 18.52
N GLY A 33 9.01 -16.46 19.29
CA GLY A 33 10.17 -16.56 20.18
C GLY A 33 11.54 -16.71 19.49
N ALA A 34 11.60 -16.77 18.15
CA ALA A 34 12.84 -16.86 17.42
C ALA A 34 13.49 -15.47 17.24
N PRO A 35 14.84 -15.37 17.24
CA PRO A 35 15.53 -14.11 16.97
C PRO A 35 15.25 -13.52 15.57
N ALA A 36 14.73 -14.32 14.65
CA ALA A 36 14.43 -13.91 13.28
C ALA A 36 13.03 -13.29 13.12
N LEU A 37 12.17 -13.33 14.14
CA LEU A 37 10.78 -12.87 14.07
C LEU A 37 10.68 -11.41 13.62
N ASP A 38 11.35 -10.50 14.32
CA ASP A 38 11.30 -9.07 14.02
C ASP A 38 11.79 -8.76 12.60
N ALA A 39 12.84 -9.45 12.15
CA ALA A 39 13.36 -9.28 10.79
C ALA A 39 12.36 -9.76 9.73
N GLY A 40 11.65 -10.86 9.99
CA GLY A 40 10.59 -11.35 9.12
C GLY A 40 9.40 -10.38 9.06
N LEU A 41 8.95 -9.88 10.21
CA LEU A 41 7.83 -8.93 10.27
C LEU A 41 8.16 -7.61 9.55
N VAL A 42 9.39 -7.10 9.69
CA VAL A 42 9.85 -5.93 8.94
C VAL A 42 9.86 -6.22 7.44
N ALA A 43 10.33 -7.40 7.01
CA ALA A 43 10.31 -7.75 5.59
C ALA A 43 8.89 -7.82 5.01
N ALA A 44 7.94 -8.39 5.75
CA ALA A 44 6.52 -8.42 5.36
C ALA A 44 5.92 -7.01 5.30
N ALA A 45 6.25 -6.15 6.26
CA ALA A 45 5.81 -4.75 6.25
C ALA A 45 6.37 -3.99 5.03
N GLN A 46 7.66 -4.13 4.72
CA GLN A 46 8.24 -3.52 3.52
C GLN A 46 7.62 -4.05 2.22
N ALA A 47 7.20 -5.32 2.19
CA ALA A 47 6.45 -5.85 1.05
C ALA A 47 5.06 -5.18 0.88
N VAL A 48 4.39 -4.83 1.98
CA VAL A 48 3.16 -4.00 1.97
C VAL A 48 3.47 -2.62 1.40
N GLU A 49 4.49 -1.92 1.91
CA GLU A 49 4.83 -0.57 1.47
C GLU A 49 5.20 -0.53 -0.03
N HIS A 50 6.04 -1.46 -0.49
CA HIS A 50 6.36 -1.61 -1.91
C HIS A 50 5.13 -1.83 -2.80
N TYR A 51 4.16 -2.60 -2.32
CA TYR A 51 2.90 -2.80 -3.03
C TYR A 51 2.13 -1.47 -3.13
N GLU A 52 2.03 -0.71 -2.05
CA GLU A 52 1.35 0.58 -2.02
C GLU A 52 2.04 1.63 -2.88
N ILE A 53 3.37 1.71 -2.85
CA ILE A 53 4.19 2.58 -3.70
C ILE A 53 3.89 2.31 -5.18
N ALA A 54 3.85 1.04 -5.60
CA ALA A 54 3.52 0.66 -6.98
C ALA A 54 2.09 1.09 -7.37
N ARG A 55 1.12 0.96 -6.45
CA ARG A 55 -0.28 1.36 -6.69
C ARG A 55 -0.43 2.87 -6.74
N TYR A 56 0.06 3.60 -5.75
CA TYR A 56 -0.04 5.06 -5.73
C TYR A 56 0.72 5.70 -6.88
N GLY A 57 1.91 5.20 -7.23
CA GLY A 57 2.66 5.67 -8.41
C GLY A 57 1.83 5.55 -9.70
N THR A 58 1.15 4.41 -9.89
CA THR A 58 0.26 4.20 -11.04
C THR A 58 -0.96 5.15 -11.01
N LEU A 59 -1.59 5.30 -9.84
CA LEU A 59 -2.76 6.16 -9.68
C LEU A 59 -2.44 7.65 -9.91
N VAL A 60 -1.26 8.11 -9.49
CA VAL A 60 -0.74 9.45 -9.77
C VAL A 60 -0.62 9.66 -11.27
N ALA A 61 0.06 8.75 -11.99
CA ALA A 61 0.24 8.85 -13.43
C ALA A 61 -1.09 8.90 -14.19
N TRP A 62 -2.07 8.08 -13.78
CA TRP A 62 -3.42 8.11 -14.37
C TRP A 62 -4.16 9.41 -14.08
N ALA A 63 -4.09 9.94 -12.86
CA ALA A 63 -4.71 11.21 -12.52
C ALA A 63 -4.12 12.38 -13.34
N GLU A 64 -2.80 12.38 -13.55
CA GLU A 64 -2.11 13.36 -14.42
C GLU A 64 -2.55 13.24 -15.87
N GLN A 65 -2.61 12.01 -16.43
CA GLN A 65 -3.05 11.77 -17.80
C GLN A 65 -4.51 12.21 -18.03
N MET A 66 -5.34 12.17 -16.99
CA MET A 66 -6.73 12.64 -17.01
C MET A 66 -6.89 14.15 -16.76
N GLY A 67 -5.79 14.89 -16.58
CA GLY A 67 -5.81 16.33 -16.29
C GLY A 67 -6.36 16.67 -14.90
N LYS A 68 -6.35 15.72 -13.95
CA LYS A 68 -6.87 15.90 -12.58
C LYS A 68 -5.74 16.23 -11.61
N ALA A 69 -5.17 17.43 -11.74
CA ALA A 69 -4.00 17.85 -10.98
C ALA A 69 -4.23 17.85 -9.46
N ASP A 70 -5.44 18.20 -9.01
CA ASP A 70 -5.83 18.21 -7.59
C ASP A 70 -5.93 16.80 -6.99
N VAL A 71 -6.33 15.81 -7.79
CA VAL A 71 -6.31 14.40 -7.41
C VAL A 71 -4.88 13.88 -7.37
N ALA A 72 -4.08 14.19 -8.39
CA ALA A 72 -2.69 13.76 -8.46
C ALA A 72 -1.88 14.29 -7.26
N ALA A 73 -2.12 15.53 -6.83
CA ALA A 73 -1.47 16.10 -5.65
C ALA A 73 -1.76 15.30 -4.37
N LEU A 74 -3.03 14.97 -4.11
CA LEU A 74 -3.40 14.15 -2.94
C LEU A 74 -2.78 12.75 -2.98
N LEU A 75 -2.77 12.10 -4.15
CA LEU A 75 -2.17 10.77 -4.29
C LEU A 75 -0.64 10.81 -4.16
N LYS A 76 0.02 11.93 -4.52
CA LYS A 76 1.45 12.14 -4.32
C LYS A 76 1.81 12.34 -2.85
N GLU A 77 0.93 12.95 -2.07
CA GLU A 77 1.12 13.07 -0.61
C GLU A 77 1.20 11.67 0.00
N THR A 78 0.22 10.81 -0.28
CA THR A 78 0.22 9.42 0.21
C THR A 78 1.41 8.63 -0.33
N LEU A 79 1.73 8.72 -1.64
CA LEU A 79 2.93 8.08 -2.19
C LEU A 79 4.21 8.49 -1.45
N LYS A 80 4.33 9.75 -1.04
CA LYS A 80 5.50 10.24 -0.31
C LYS A 80 5.54 9.69 1.12
N GLU A 81 4.38 9.52 1.74
CA GLU A 81 4.26 8.88 3.06
C GLU A 81 4.73 7.42 2.97
N GLU A 82 4.26 6.64 1.99
CA GLU A 82 4.66 5.22 1.86
C GLU A 82 6.16 5.07 1.55
N VAL A 83 6.71 5.93 0.66
CA VAL A 83 8.17 5.94 0.40
C VAL A 83 9.00 6.33 1.63
N ALA A 84 8.42 7.06 2.59
CA ALA A 84 9.11 7.41 3.83
C ALA A 84 8.94 6.34 4.91
N THR A 85 7.92 5.48 4.80
CA THR A 85 7.63 4.36 5.72
C THR A 85 8.48 3.13 5.39
N ASP A 86 8.71 2.84 4.11
CA ASP A 86 9.56 1.74 3.61
C ASP A 86 11.04 1.82 4.08
#